data_AF-A0A7D5YWZ9-F1
#
_entry.id   AF-A0A7D5YWZ9-F1
#
_cell.length_a   1.000
_cell.length_b   1.000
_cell.length_c   1.000
_cell.angle_alpha   90.00
_cell.angle_beta   90.00
_cell.angle_gamma   90.00
#
_symmetry.space_group_name_H-M   'P 1'
#
loop_
_entity.id
_entity.type
_entity.pdbx_description
1 polymer ?
#
loop_
_entity_poly.entity_id
_entity_poly.type
_entity_poly.pdbx_seq_one_letter_code
_entity_poly.pdbx_strand_id
1 'polypeptide(L)'
;MKTPSPNAKRGFDKFFASTEGHEDLCQRLDAAIRQQQEATPEPSSDHESLEEDHRWQCTILHEHFGSSDIDKMRNAIWQPDYWKIECQHYANVLNQFLLRDTDGTATAQRWRTAASMYKDLLRLNGLSIDDIRLIRHSIESQKYWEKEKDVLQQQVALREHEMHEAACARKKDIQRQRRERVRRRLRAIEEEETSPPPNPKQALRLDSIATRTRLRSRSI
;
A
#
# COMPACT_ATOMS: atom_id res chain seq x y z
N MET A 1 57.28 78.45 76.85
CA MET A 1 57.82 77.49 75.86
C MET A 1 56.79 77.41 74.73
N LYS A 2 57.22 77.67 73.49
CA LYS A 2 56.36 77.88 72.30
C LYS A 2 56.23 76.58 71.49
N THR A 3 55.01 76.15 71.19
CA THR A 3 54.67 75.22 70.10
C THR A 3 54.52 75.97 68.78
N PRO A 4 54.95 75.39 67.65
CA PRO A 4 54.01 74.96 66.59
C PRO A 4 54.53 73.69 65.85
N SER A 5 53.92 73.02 64.87
CA SER A 5 52.77 73.25 63.97
C SER A 5 52.35 71.91 63.35
N PRO A 6 51.05 71.65 63.08
CA PRO A 6 50.57 70.51 62.31
C PRO A 6 50.25 70.94 60.88
N ASN A 7 51.03 70.52 59.87
CA ASN A 7 50.54 70.55 58.48
C ASN A 7 51.39 69.68 57.55
N ALA A 8 51.01 68.42 57.42
CA ALA A 8 51.42 67.55 56.32
C ALA A 8 50.31 66.52 56.10
N LYS A 9 49.28 66.89 55.35
CA LYS A 9 48.29 66.00 54.70
C LYS A 9 47.26 66.86 53.96
N ARG A 10 47.60 67.32 52.75
CA ARG A 10 46.60 67.73 51.74
C ARG A 10 47.29 67.88 50.39
N GLY A 11 47.31 66.81 49.61
CA GLY A 11 47.95 66.82 48.30
C GLY A 11 47.41 65.82 47.28
N PHE A 12 46.32 65.11 47.56
CA PHE A 12 45.80 64.09 46.62
C PHE A 12 44.39 64.38 46.07
N ASP A 13 43.58 65.24 46.70
CA ASP A 13 42.17 65.41 46.31
C ASP A 13 41.90 66.55 45.30
N LYS A 14 42.92 67.18 44.71
CA LYS A 14 42.73 68.33 43.80
C LYS A 14 42.71 68.00 42.31
N PHE A 15 42.98 66.76 41.91
CA PHE A 15 42.99 66.38 40.49
C PHE A 15 41.63 66.00 39.91
N PHE A 16 40.62 65.72 40.75
CA PHE A 16 39.28 65.32 40.28
C PHE A 16 38.24 66.45 40.28
N ALA A 17 38.63 67.69 40.60
CA ALA A 17 37.71 68.83 40.72
C ALA A 17 37.92 69.92 39.65
N SER A 18 38.57 69.59 38.53
CA SER A 18 38.61 70.51 37.37
C SER A 18 37.54 70.08 36.36
N THR A 19 36.58 70.97 36.10
CA THR A 19 35.49 70.79 35.12
C THR A 19 36.01 70.43 33.73
N GLU A 20 37.21 70.89 33.38
CA GLU A 20 37.88 70.61 32.10
C GLU A 20 38.20 69.12 31.90
N GLY A 21 38.56 68.38 32.97
CA GLY A 21 38.86 66.95 32.87
C GLY A 21 37.59 66.09 32.73
N HIS A 22 36.45 66.58 33.23
CA HIS A 22 35.16 65.91 33.10
C HIS A 22 34.59 66.10 31.68
N GLU A 23 34.72 67.29 31.12
CA GLU A 23 34.28 67.58 29.75
C GLU A 23 35.09 66.80 28.71
N ASP A 24 36.41 66.68 28.86
CA ASP A 24 37.25 65.84 27.99
C ASP A 24 36.88 64.36 28.07
N LEU A 25 36.60 63.85 29.28
CA LEU A 25 36.15 62.47 29.47
C LEU A 25 34.79 62.21 28.81
N CYS A 26 33.84 63.13 28.96
CA CYS A 26 32.53 63.05 28.31
C CYS A 26 32.67 63.06 26.78
N GLN A 27 33.48 63.96 26.22
CA GLN A 27 33.71 64.02 24.76
C GLN A 27 34.34 62.74 24.22
N ARG A 28 35.28 62.14 24.96
CA ARG A 28 35.92 60.88 24.58
C ARG A 28 34.98 59.68 24.67
N LEU A 29 34.10 59.65 25.67
CA LEU A 29 33.05 58.63 25.77
C LEU A 29 32.05 58.76 24.62
N ASP A 30 31.60 59.98 24.30
CA ASP A 30 30.68 60.23 23.20
C ASP A 30 31.30 59.92 21.83
N ALA A 31 32.60 60.14 21.67
CA ALA A 31 33.33 59.75 20.46
C ALA A 31 33.44 58.22 20.34
N ALA A 32 33.73 57.52 21.44
CA ALA A 32 33.79 56.07 21.47
C ALA A 32 32.43 55.42 21.21
N ILE A 33 31.35 55.97 21.77
CA ILE A 33 29.97 55.51 21.51
C ILE A 33 29.62 55.69 20.03
N ARG A 34 29.93 56.86 19.44
CA ARG A 34 29.71 57.10 18.01
C ARG A 34 30.53 56.15 17.14
N GLN A 35 31.80 55.95 17.46
CA GLN A 35 32.67 55.02 16.73
C GLN A 35 32.16 53.58 16.83
N GLN A 36 31.62 53.18 17.99
CA GLN A 36 31.03 51.85 18.18
C GLN A 36 29.74 51.67 17.36
N GLN A 37 28.88 52.70 17.32
CA GLN A 37 27.66 52.73 16.50
C GLN A 37 27.96 52.75 14.99
N GLU A 38 29.05 53.40 14.58
CA GLU A 38 29.50 53.41 13.18
C GLU A 38 30.18 52.09 12.76
N ALA A 39 30.96 51.47 13.67
CA ALA A 39 31.64 50.19 13.42
C ALA A 39 30.70 48.98 13.49
N THR A 40 29.58 49.12 14.21
CA THR A 40 28.55 48.09 14.36
C THR A 40 27.21 48.74 14.05
N PRO A 41 26.85 48.90 12.75
CA PRO A 41 25.52 49.36 12.40
C PRO A 41 24.52 48.45 13.09
N GLU A 42 23.69 48.99 13.98
CA GLU A 42 22.57 48.22 14.50
C GLU A 42 21.76 47.75 13.29
N PRO A 43 21.46 46.45 13.18
CA PRO A 43 20.71 45.95 12.04
C PRO A 43 19.39 46.73 12.01
N SER A 44 19.23 47.54 10.96
CA SER A 44 18.02 48.29 10.71
C SER A 44 16.88 47.27 10.72
N SER A 45 16.03 47.36 11.74
CA SER A 45 14.87 46.51 11.96
C SER A 45 13.75 46.82 10.96
N ASP A 46 14.12 47.15 9.72
CA ASP A 46 13.33 46.95 8.52
C ASP A 46 13.30 45.45 8.19
N HIS A 47 12.97 44.63 9.19
CA HIS A 47 12.60 43.24 8.98
C HIS A 47 11.21 43.25 8.37
N GLU A 48 11.16 43.54 7.07
CA GLU A 48 10.10 43.06 6.20
C GLU A 48 9.90 41.58 6.50
N SER A 49 8.82 41.26 7.22
CA SER A 49 8.19 39.94 7.29
C SER A 49 9.16 38.79 7.00
N LEU A 50 10.11 38.54 7.91
CA LEU A 50 10.79 37.25 7.94
C LEU A 50 9.67 36.26 8.29
N GLU A 51 9.04 35.73 7.25
CA GLU A 51 8.01 34.71 7.34
C GLU A 51 8.62 33.61 8.21
N GLU A 52 8.09 33.48 9.43
CA GLU A 52 8.67 32.59 10.41
C GLU A 52 8.70 31.19 9.80
N ASP A 53 9.88 30.56 9.77
CA ASP A 53 9.99 29.20 9.26
C ASP A 53 9.34 28.24 10.27
N HIS A 54 8.03 28.08 10.14
CA HIS A 54 7.23 27.21 10.99
C HIS A 54 7.70 25.75 10.91
N ARG A 55 8.34 25.33 9.81
CA ARG A 55 8.92 23.99 9.70
C ARG A 55 10.12 23.85 10.64
N TRP A 56 10.99 24.86 10.67
CA TRP A 56 12.12 24.87 11.60
C TRP A 56 11.66 24.94 13.06
N GLN A 57 10.69 25.80 13.38
CA GLN A 57 10.10 25.87 14.72
C GLN A 57 9.50 24.53 15.16
N CYS A 58 8.74 23.86 14.29
CA CYS A 58 8.22 22.52 14.56
C CYS A 58 9.33 21.49 14.78
N THR A 59 10.44 21.60 14.03
CA THR A 59 11.58 20.68 14.19
C THR A 59 12.21 20.80 15.57
N ILE A 60 12.41 22.04 16.06
CA ILE A 60 12.90 22.29 17.43
C ILE A 60 11.89 21.77 18.45
N LEU A 61 10.60 22.08 18.28
CA LEU A 61 9.57 21.62 19.21
C LEU A 61 9.49 20.10 19.26
N HIS A 62 9.66 19.41 18.14
CA HIS A 62 9.68 17.95 18.08
C HIS A 62 10.81 17.32 18.92
N GLU A 63 11.94 18.01 19.13
CA GLU A 63 13.02 17.50 19.99
C GLU A 63 12.60 17.34 21.46
N HIS A 64 11.58 18.09 21.89
CA HIS A 64 11.08 18.06 23.25
C HIS A 64 10.04 16.95 23.52
N PHE A 65 9.52 16.31 22.46
CA PHE A 65 8.45 15.32 22.58
C PHE A 65 8.83 13.98 21.95
N GLY A 66 8.31 12.88 22.51
CA GLY A 66 8.42 11.58 21.87
C GLY A 66 7.54 11.49 20.62
N SER A 67 7.96 10.70 19.63
CA SER A 67 7.22 10.54 18.36
C SER A 67 5.76 10.11 18.58
N SER A 68 5.51 9.22 19.55
CA SER A 68 4.15 8.79 19.89
C SER A 68 3.27 9.95 20.39
N ASP A 69 3.84 10.89 21.14
CA ASP A 69 3.08 12.04 21.66
C ASP A 69 2.86 13.10 20.59
N ILE A 70 3.85 13.30 19.70
CA ILE A 70 3.69 14.12 18.50
C ILE A 70 2.52 13.60 17.68
N ASP A 71 2.45 12.30 17.41
CA ASP A 71 1.33 11.73 16.63
C ASP A 71 -0.03 11.90 17.32
N LYS A 72 -0.10 11.79 18.65
CA LYS A 72 -1.33 12.10 19.41
C LYS A 72 -1.73 13.56 19.25
N MET A 73 -0.78 14.49 19.35
CA MET A 73 -1.05 15.92 19.16
C MET A 73 -1.47 16.23 17.72
N ARG A 74 -0.84 15.60 16.73
CA ARG A 74 -1.22 15.72 15.32
C ARG A 74 -2.64 15.22 15.07
N ASN A 75 -3.04 14.12 15.69
CA ASN A 75 -4.41 13.60 15.59
C ASN A 75 -5.49 14.56 16.13
N ALA A 76 -5.13 15.56 16.94
CA ALA A 76 -6.05 16.61 17.37
C ALA A 76 -6.27 17.71 16.32
N ILE A 77 -5.46 17.75 15.24
CA ILE A 77 -5.61 18.71 14.15
C ILE A 77 -6.84 18.31 13.31
N TRP A 78 -7.92 19.08 13.40
CA TRP A 78 -9.17 18.80 12.68
C TRP A 78 -9.19 19.34 11.23
N GLN A 79 -8.29 20.26 10.90
CA GLN A 79 -8.31 20.98 9.61
C GLN A 79 -8.13 20.01 8.42
N PRO A 80 -9.11 19.89 7.52
CA PRO A 80 -9.02 18.94 6.41
C PRO A 80 -7.88 19.24 5.44
N ASP A 81 -7.56 20.52 5.23
CA ASP A 81 -6.49 20.93 4.31
C ASP A 81 -5.10 20.47 4.77
N TYR A 82 -4.86 20.42 6.08
CA TYR A 82 -3.62 19.88 6.66
C TYR A 82 -3.42 18.42 6.22
N TRP A 83 -4.44 17.58 6.44
CA TRP A 83 -4.38 16.16 6.07
C TRP A 83 -4.38 15.96 4.56
N LYS A 84 -5.08 16.79 3.81
CA LYS A 84 -5.07 16.76 2.34
C LYS A 84 -3.67 16.98 1.78
N ILE A 85 -2.93 17.95 2.30
CA ILE A 85 -1.54 18.23 1.89
C ILE A 85 -0.67 17.01 2.18
N GLU A 86 -0.79 16.40 3.36
CA GLU A 86 -0.01 15.22 3.72
C GLU A 86 -0.37 14.00 2.83
N CYS A 87 -1.65 13.72 2.61
CA CYS A 87 -2.09 12.65 1.73
C CYS A 87 -1.55 12.83 0.30
N GLN A 88 -1.58 14.06 -0.23
CA GLN A 88 -1.01 14.38 -1.53
C GLN A 88 0.50 14.18 -1.55
N HIS A 89 1.20 14.57 -0.49
CA HIS A 89 2.64 14.35 -0.36
C HIS A 89 2.98 12.87 -0.41
N TYR A 90 2.29 12.03 0.37
CA TYR A 90 2.51 10.58 0.36
C TYR A 90 2.17 9.93 -0.99
N ALA A 91 1.08 10.34 -1.64
CA ALA A 91 0.73 9.85 -2.97
C ALA A 91 1.82 10.22 -4.00
N ASN A 92 2.36 11.43 -3.92
CA ASN A 92 3.44 11.89 -4.81
C ASN A 92 4.73 11.11 -4.57
N VAL A 93 5.14 10.91 -3.32
CA VAL A 93 6.34 10.12 -2.97
C VAL A 93 6.17 8.67 -3.44
N LEU A 94 5.00 8.06 -3.23
CA LEU A 94 4.71 6.71 -3.70
C LEU A 94 4.79 6.63 -5.24
N ASN A 95 4.19 7.58 -5.95
CA ASN A 95 4.27 7.64 -7.41
C ASN A 95 5.70 7.82 -7.89
N GLN A 96 6.50 8.68 -7.25
CA GLN A 96 7.92 8.82 -7.56
C GLN A 96 8.67 7.50 -7.32
N PHE A 97 8.43 6.81 -6.22
CA PHE A 97 9.05 5.51 -5.94
C PHE A 97 8.69 4.44 -6.99
N LEU A 98 7.44 4.46 -7.48
CA LEU A 98 6.98 3.57 -8.55
C LEU A 98 7.58 3.96 -9.92
N LEU A 99 7.79 5.25 -10.17
CA LEU A 99 8.31 5.80 -11.44
C LEU A 99 9.83 5.85 -11.53
N ARG A 100 10.56 5.86 -10.39
CA ARG A 100 12.03 5.92 -10.32
C ARG A 100 12.70 4.61 -10.71
N ASP A 101 12.06 3.84 -11.57
CA ASP A 101 12.64 2.64 -12.13
C ASP A 101 13.73 3.04 -13.14
N THR A 102 14.96 3.13 -12.64
CA THR A 102 16.09 3.74 -13.34
C THR A 102 16.63 2.91 -14.50
N ASP A 103 16.19 1.66 -14.69
CA ASP A 103 16.84 0.74 -15.64
C ASP A 103 15.86 -0.11 -16.46
N GLY A 104 14.59 0.32 -16.58
CA GLY A 104 13.59 -0.36 -17.42
C GLY A 104 13.23 -1.78 -16.96
N THR A 105 13.53 -2.12 -15.70
CA THR A 105 13.32 -3.43 -15.09
C THR A 105 12.26 -3.40 -14.00
N ALA A 106 11.27 -2.51 -14.13
CA ALA A 106 10.11 -2.47 -13.26
C ALA A 106 9.44 -3.82 -13.41
N THR A 107 9.72 -4.71 -12.46
CA THR A 107 9.26 -6.08 -12.54
C THR A 107 7.74 -6.02 -12.58
N ALA A 108 7.10 -6.70 -13.52
CA ALA A 108 5.63 -6.71 -13.63
C ALA A 108 4.95 -7.00 -12.28
N GLN A 109 5.64 -7.74 -11.40
CA GLN A 109 5.24 -7.95 -10.01
C GLN A 109 5.07 -6.66 -9.19
N ARG A 110 5.98 -5.68 -9.28
CA ARG A 110 5.86 -4.40 -8.56
C ARG A 110 4.60 -3.65 -8.98
N TRP A 111 4.34 -3.57 -10.29
CA TRP A 111 3.12 -2.94 -10.81
C TRP A 111 1.84 -3.71 -10.43
N ARG A 112 1.89 -5.04 -10.39
CA ARG A 112 0.77 -5.85 -9.85
C ARG A 112 0.51 -5.56 -8.37
N THR A 113 1.55 -5.46 -7.56
CA THR A 113 1.41 -5.11 -6.14
C THR A 113 0.82 -3.71 -5.98
N ALA A 114 1.33 -2.72 -6.72
CA ALA A 114 0.80 -1.36 -6.69
C ALA A 114 -0.68 -1.31 -7.12
N ALA A 115 -1.04 -2.00 -8.20
CA ALA A 115 -2.43 -2.10 -8.65
C ALA A 115 -3.34 -2.76 -7.60
N SER A 116 -2.84 -3.77 -6.88
CA SER A 116 -3.57 -4.39 -5.77
C SER A 116 -3.77 -3.44 -4.60
N MET A 117 -2.73 -2.71 -4.18
CA MET A 117 -2.81 -1.72 -3.10
C MET A 117 -3.84 -0.63 -3.41
N TYR A 118 -3.82 -0.10 -4.63
CA TYR A 118 -4.81 0.91 -5.05
C TYR A 118 -6.22 0.34 -5.11
N LYS A 119 -6.38 -0.89 -5.58
CA LYS A 119 -7.67 -1.59 -5.54
C LYS A 119 -8.20 -1.72 -4.11
N ASP A 120 -7.35 -2.08 -3.16
CA ASP A 120 -7.74 -2.22 -1.75
C ASP A 120 -8.07 -0.86 -1.12
N LEU A 121 -7.31 0.20 -1.45
CA LEU A 121 -7.64 1.56 -1.04
C LEU A 121 -9.00 2.00 -1.56
N LEU A 122 -9.34 1.73 -2.83
CA LEU A 122 -10.66 2.04 -3.38
C LEU A 122 -11.78 1.32 -2.60
N ARG A 123 -11.57 0.06 -2.22
CA ARG A 123 -12.53 -0.70 -1.41
C ARG A 123 -12.70 -0.12 -0.02
N LEU A 124 -11.60 0.26 0.63
CA LEU A 124 -11.63 0.90 1.95
C LEU A 124 -12.38 2.23 1.93
N ASN A 125 -12.35 2.94 0.79
CA ASN A 125 -13.09 4.18 0.57
C ASN A 125 -14.53 3.96 0.05
N GLY A 126 -15.04 2.74 0.10
CA GLY A 126 -16.45 2.43 -0.15
C GLY A 126 -16.81 2.00 -1.56
N LEU A 127 -15.83 1.87 -2.49
CA LEU A 127 -16.13 1.37 -3.83
C LEU A 127 -16.33 -0.16 -3.80
N SER A 128 -17.38 -0.62 -4.48
CA SER A 128 -17.62 -2.05 -4.64
C SER A 128 -16.62 -2.67 -5.62
N ILE A 129 -16.53 -4.00 -5.61
CA ILE A 129 -15.70 -4.73 -6.57
C ILE A 129 -16.18 -4.48 -8.01
N ASP A 130 -17.47 -4.28 -8.20
CA ASP A 130 -18.05 -4.03 -9.53
C ASP A 130 -17.76 -2.60 -10.01
N ASP A 131 -17.75 -1.60 -9.12
CA ASP A 131 -17.31 -0.24 -9.46
C ASP A 131 -15.84 -0.22 -9.87
N ILE A 132 -14.99 -0.95 -9.15
CA ILE A 132 -13.57 -1.07 -9.48
C ILE A 132 -13.38 -1.75 -10.84
N ARG A 133 -14.21 -2.76 -11.16
CA ARG A 133 -14.22 -3.37 -12.49
C ARG A 133 -14.64 -2.36 -13.55
N LEU A 134 -15.64 -1.53 -13.28
CA LEU A 134 -16.09 -0.48 -14.20
C LEU A 134 -14.97 0.53 -14.48
N ILE A 135 -14.26 0.97 -13.44
CA ILE A 135 -13.08 1.86 -13.56
C ILE A 135 -11.98 1.19 -14.39
N ARG A 136 -11.73 -0.11 -14.20
CA ARG A 136 -10.78 -0.84 -15.05
C ARG A 136 -11.24 -0.87 -16.51
N HIS A 137 -12.53 -1.05 -16.77
CA HIS A 137 -13.08 -1.05 -18.12
C HIS A 137 -13.05 0.33 -18.78
N SER A 138 -12.88 1.42 -18.02
CA SER A 138 -12.67 2.75 -18.60
C SER A 138 -11.25 3.00 -19.10
N ILE A 139 -10.33 2.01 -19.03
CA ILE A 139 -9.00 2.11 -19.62
C ILE A 139 -9.12 2.09 -21.15
N GLU A 140 -8.77 3.19 -21.81
CA GLU A 140 -8.88 3.35 -23.27
C GLU A 140 -7.69 2.75 -24.05
N SER A 141 -6.62 2.36 -23.36
CA SER A 141 -5.39 1.89 -23.99
C SER A 141 -5.59 0.53 -24.67
N GLN A 142 -5.57 0.50 -26.01
CA GLN A 142 -5.68 -0.75 -26.75
C GLN A 142 -4.51 -1.71 -26.47
N LYS A 143 -3.30 -1.17 -26.25
CA LYS A 143 -2.11 -1.96 -25.90
C LYS A 143 -2.27 -2.72 -24.58
N TYR A 144 -3.01 -2.14 -23.63
CA TYR A 144 -3.32 -2.80 -22.37
C TYR A 144 -4.19 -4.05 -22.61
N TRP A 145 -5.27 -3.89 -23.39
CA TRP A 145 -6.22 -4.97 -23.66
C TRP A 145 -5.66 -6.07 -24.57
N GLU A 146 -4.74 -5.74 -25.48
CA GLU A 146 -4.10 -6.71 -26.36
C GLU A 146 -3.42 -7.84 -25.57
N LYS A 147 -2.64 -7.49 -24.54
CA LYS A 147 -1.97 -8.48 -23.70
C LYS A 147 -2.92 -9.36 -22.91
N GLU A 148 -4.02 -8.79 -22.43
CA GLU A 148 -5.04 -9.57 -21.73
C GLU A 148 -5.80 -10.51 -22.69
N LYS A 149 -6.15 -10.01 -23.88
CA LYS A 149 -6.78 -10.81 -24.93
C LYS A 149 -5.94 -12.03 -25.28
N ASP A 150 -4.63 -11.85 -25.50
CA ASP A 150 -3.73 -12.96 -25.87
C ASP A 150 -3.75 -14.07 -24.82
N VAL A 151 -3.65 -13.69 -23.53
CA VAL A 151 -3.68 -14.65 -22.41
C VAL A 151 -5.04 -15.35 -22.33
N LEU A 152 -6.13 -14.60 -22.47
CA LEU A 152 -7.48 -15.18 -22.44
C LEU A 152 -7.72 -16.12 -23.61
N GLN A 153 -7.26 -15.79 -24.82
CA GLN A 153 -7.37 -16.65 -26.00
C GLN A 153 -6.62 -17.97 -25.81
N GLN A 154 -5.41 -17.93 -25.26
CA GLN A 154 -4.64 -19.14 -24.95
C GLN A 154 -5.38 -20.02 -23.95
N GLN A 155 -5.96 -19.43 -22.90
CA GLN A 155 -6.73 -20.17 -21.88
C GLN A 155 -8.01 -20.78 -22.44
N VAL A 156 -8.70 -20.08 -23.34
CA VAL A 156 -9.88 -20.61 -24.03
C VAL A 156 -9.49 -21.80 -24.90
N ALA A 157 -8.45 -21.67 -25.74
CA ALA A 157 -7.99 -22.75 -26.60
C ALA A 157 -7.57 -24.00 -25.81
N LEU A 158 -6.90 -23.80 -24.67
CA LEU A 158 -6.51 -24.89 -23.77
C LEU A 158 -7.73 -25.61 -23.19
N ARG A 159 -8.73 -24.87 -22.70
CA ARG A 159 -9.98 -25.45 -22.19
C ARG A 159 -10.78 -26.17 -23.26
N GLU A 160 -10.83 -25.63 -24.47
CA GLU A 160 -11.50 -26.27 -25.61
C GLU A 160 -10.83 -27.60 -25.96
N HIS A 161 -9.49 -27.62 -26.01
CA HIS A 161 -8.73 -28.83 -26.24
C HIS A 161 -9.02 -29.90 -25.16
N GLU A 162 -8.97 -29.53 -23.88
CA GLU A 162 -9.30 -30.43 -22.77
C GLU A 162 -10.72 -31.00 -22.88
N MET A 163 -11.70 -30.16 -23.25
CA MET A 163 -13.08 -30.61 -23.48
C MET A 163 -13.18 -31.60 -24.64
N HIS A 164 -12.46 -31.34 -25.74
CA HIS A 164 -12.43 -32.23 -26.90
C HIS A 164 -11.79 -33.59 -26.57
N GLU A 165 -10.67 -33.60 -25.83
CA GLU A 165 -10.02 -34.82 -25.39
C GLU A 165 -10.93 -35.64 -24.47
N ALA A 166 -11.56 -34.98 -23.48
CA ALA A 166 -12.51 -35.63 -22.58
C ALA A 166 -13.70 -36.24 -23.35
N ALA A 167 -14.23 -35.54 -24.36
CA ALA A 167 -15.30 -36.06 -25.21
C ALA A 167 -14.84 -37.27 -26.04
N CYS A 168 -13.63 -37.23 -26.60
CA CYS A 168 -13.04 -38.34 -27.35
C CYS A 168 -12.80 -39.57 -26.46
N ALA A 169 -12.28 -39.38 -25.24
CA ALA A 169 -12.09 -40.44 -24.26
C ALA A 169 -13.42 -41.11 -23.91
N ARG A 170 -14.46 -40.31 -23.59
CA ARG A 170 -15.81 -40.82 -23.32
C ARG A 170 -16.37 -41.65 -24.48
N LYS A 171 -16.18 -41.21 -25.73
CA LYS A 171 -16.60 -41.98 -26.91
C LYS A 171 -15.88 -43.33 -27.01
N LYS A 172 -14.56 -43.36 -26.80
CA LYS A 172 -13.77 -44.60 -26.80
C LYS A 172 -14.21 -45.56 -25.70
N ASP A 173 -14.49 -45.06 -24.50
CA ASP A 173 -14.96 -45.88 -23.37
C ASP A 173 -16.33 -46.49 -23.64
N ILE A 174 -17.27 -45.69 -24.16
CA ILE A 174 -18.59 -46.21 -24.57
C ILE A 174 -18.44 -47.29 -25.64
N GLN A 175 -17.55 -47.10 -26.62
CA GLN A 175 -17.29 -48.11 -27.65
C GLN A 175 -16.68 -49.39 -27.07
N ARG A 176 -15.72 -49.25 -26.14
CA ARG A 176 -15.11 -50.39 -25.43
C ARG A 176 -16.15 -51.16 -24.64
N GLN A 177 -17.00 -50.48 -23.88
CA GLN A 177 -18.11 -51.10 -23.13
C GLN A 177 -19.09 -51.82 -24.05
N ARG A 178 -19.44 -51.23 -25.21
CA ARG A 178 -20.31 -51.88 -26.21
C ARG A 178 -19.68 -53.16 -26.74
N ARG A 179 -18.40 -53.12 -27.14
CA ARG A 179 -17.67 -54.31 -27.63
C ARG A 179 -17.61 -55.41 -26.57
N GLU A 180 -17.34 -55.04 -25.33
CA GLU A 180 -17.30 -55.98 -24.21
C GLU A 180 -18.67 -56.62 -23.94
N ARG A 181 -19.76 -55.83 -23.99
CA ARG A 181 -21.12 -56.37 -23.87
C ARG A 181 -21.44 -57.38 -24.99
N VAL A 182 -21.04 -57.09 -26.22
CA VAL A 182 -21.23 -58.02 -27.35
C VAL A 182 -20.44 -59.31 -27.12
N ARG A 183 -19.16 -59.22 -26.73
CA ARG A 183 -18.33 -60.41 -26.44
C ARG A 183 -18.92 -61.29 -25.34
N ARG A 184 -19.43 -60.69 -24.25
CA ARG A 184 -20.09 -61.43 -23.18
C ARG A 184 -21.35 -62.14 -23.65
N ARG A 185 -22.14 -61.51 -24.51
CA ARG A 185 -23.33 -62.15 -25.12
C ARG A 185 -22.95 -63.33 -26.00
N LEU A 186 -21.92 -63.18 -26.84
CA LEU A 186 -21.46 -64.27 -27.70
C LEU A 186 -20.95 -65.46 -26.88
N ARG A 187 -20.16 -65.22 -25.83
CA ARG A 187 -19.73 -66.29 -24.92
C ARG A 187 -20.90 -66.99 -24.21
N ALA A 188 -21.89 -66.22 -23.75
CA ALA A 188 -23.08 -66.81 -23.12
C ALA A 188 -23.86 -67.70 -24.10
N ILE A 189 -23.93 -67.33 -25.38
CA ILE A 189 -24.57 -68.15 -26.41
C ILE A 189 -23.75 -69.43 -26.68
N GLU A 190 -22.42 -69.32 -26.82
CA GLU A 190 -21.54 -70.49 -26.99
C GLU A 190 -21.62 -71.45 -25.78
N GLU A 191 -21.69 -70.92 -24.56
CA GLU A 191 -21.87 -71.70 -23.33
C GLU A 191 -23.27 -72.36 -23.25
N GLU A 192 -24.32 -71.70 -23.75
CA GLU A 192 -25.68 -72.26 -23.84
C GLU A 192 -25.77 -73.38 -24.89
N GLU A 193 -25.05 -73.25 -26.02
CA GLU A 193 -24.98 -74.28 -27.07
C GLU A 193 -24.11 -75.50 -26.69
N THR A 194 -23.11 -75.32 -25.82
CA THR A 194 -22.24 -76.41 -25.33
C THR A 194 -22.69 -77.02 -24.01
N SER A 195 -23.72 -76.46 -23.38
CA SER A 195 -24.29 -77.02 -22.15
C SER A 195 -25.17 -78.24 -22.45
N PRO A 196 -24.99 -79.37 -21.75
CA PRO A 196 -25.85 -80.54 -21.92
C PRO A 196 -27.31 -80.19 -21.55
N PRO A 197 -28.30 -80.80 -22.21
CA PRO A 197 -29.71 -80.47 -21.98
C PRO A 197 -30.06 -80.64 -20.49
N PRO A 198 -30.87 -79.73 -19.92
CA PRO A 198 -31.24 -79.82 -18.52
C PRO A 198 -31.94 -81.16 -18.30
N ASN A 199 -31.44 -81.90 -17.31
CA ASN A 199 -32.00 -83.19 -16.92
C ASN A 199 -33.52 -83.00 -16.64
N PRO A 200 -34.42 -83.75 -17.31
CA PRO A 200 -35.87 -83.50 -17.25
C PRO A 200 -36.49 -83.59 -15.85
N LYS A 201 -35.73 -84.02 -14.84
CA LYS A 201 -36.16 -84.04 -13.44
C LYS A 201 -36.00 -82.70 -12.69
N GLN A 202 -35.36 -81.68 -13.27
CA GLN A 202 -35.22 -80.35 -12.64
C GLN A 202 -36.17 -79.28 -13.21
N ALA A 203 -36.74 -79.48 -14.40
CA ALA A 203 -37.70 -78.55 -15.00
C ALA A 203 -39.02 -78.45 -14.21
N LEU A 204 -39.39 -79.49 -13.44
CA LEU A 204 -40.60 -79.52 -12.63
C LEU A 204 -40.50 -78.75 -11.28
N ARG A 205 -39.38 -78.09 -10.97
CA ARG A 205 -39.25 -77.31 -9.73
C ARG A 205 -39.16 -75.79 -9.90
N LEU A 206 -39.02 -75.27 -11.12
CA LEU A 206 -38.90 -73.82 -11.34
C LEU A 206 -40.22 -73.12 -11.71
N ASP A 207 -41.28 -73.85 -12.01
CA ASP A 207 -42.62 -73.29 -12.23
C ASP A 207 -43.33 -72.81 -10.94
N SER A 208 -42.73 -73.02 -9.77
CA SER A 208 -43.34 -72.65 -8.47
C SER A 208 -42.76 -71.37 -7.84
N ILE A 209 -41.83 -70.67 -8.50
CA ILE A 209 -41.27 -69.41 -7.98
C ILE A 209 -41.27 -68.32 -9.07
N ALA A 210 -42.42 -68.14 -9.72
CA ALA A 210 -42.67 -67.03 -10.62
C ALA A 210 -43.85 -66.16 -10.16
N THR A 211 -43.87 -65.76 -8.88
CA THR A 211 -44.79 -64.70 -8.40
C THR A 211 -44.27 -64.02 -7.14
N ARG A 212 -43.64 -62.84 -7.32
CA ARG A 212 -43.37 -61.73 -6.37
C ARG A 212 -42.00 -61.16 -6.76
N THR A 213 -41.91 -60.09 -7.54
CA THR A 213 -42.15 -58.73 -7.05
C THR A 213 -42.40 -57.79 -8.24
N ARG A 214 -43.63 -57.33 -8.38
CA ARG A 214 -43.97 -56.13 -9.16
C ARG A 214 -44.93 -55.34 -8.31
N LEU A 215 -44.42 -54.40 -7.51
CA LEU A 215 -45.21 -53.33 -6.90
C LEU A 215 -44.29 -52.30 -6.22
N ARG A 216 -44.58 -51.03 -6.50
CA ARG A 216 -44.03 -49.77 -5.94
C ARG A 216 -42.61 -49.41 -6.42
N SER A 217 -42.36 -48.23 -7.00
CA SER A 217 -42.95 -46.92 -6.68
C SER A 217 -42.93 -45.97 -7.88
N ARG A 218 -44.10 -45.40 -8.16
CA ARG A 218 -44.31 -44.17 -8.95
C ARG A 218 -45.18 -43.27 -8.06
N SER A 219 -44.59 -42.21 -7.53
CA SER A 219 -45.24 -41.04 -6.91
C SER A 219 -44.29 -39.88 -7.23
N ILE A 220 -44.68 -38.97 -8.13
CA ILE A 220 -45.16 -37.60 -7.82
C ILE A 220 -44.19 -36.88 -6.88
#